data_AF-A0A5D0R7E9-F1
#
_entry.id   AF-A0A5D0R7E9-F1
#
_cell.length_a   1.000
_cell.length_b   1.000
_cell.length_c   1.000
_cell.angle_alpha   90.00
_cell.angle_beta   90.00
_cell.angle_gamma   90.00
#
_symmetry.space_group_name_H-M   'P 1'
#
loop_
_entity.id
_entity.type
_entity.pdbx_description
1 polymer ?
#
loop_
_entity_poly.entity_id
_entity_poly.type
_entity_poly.pdbx_seq_one_letter_code
_entity_poly.pdbx_strand_id
1 'polypeptide(L)'
;MWFLPGPADEEPDDLAPGPRAVPRETAVLDDWRKAEAGHAAKLARVAGRLAALDERLKRSPEGWRHRLALIEAANLSWFAGDHIGLDRLALWISLRLSGVQDDAAALARVGWAVRRLTGGPGPEMGLSAFLDRRDPKNLDDEVEPFADRASDWLDLVAQAADLHPIARACMGFHLWSLAGLGQHGEQMEAAVTATRIAASEGRGAIFAPLAMGGAGGLRAGGSPTDRLARWLDGMETACLTAMRHLDDIEAWAARAEAAMVPLSGKTPPALRAALTEWPLVSAPMAEALTGASRTAVQRNLAWMEASGLIREMTGQGRYRMWRVAN
;
A
#
# COMPACT_ATOMS: atom_id res chain seq x y z
N MET A 1 45.86 22.21 62.38
CA MET A 1 44.48 21.82 62.04
C MET A 1 44.58 20.91 60.82
N TRP A 2 44.46 19.60 61.01
CA TRP A 2 44.53 18.58 59.95
C TRP A 2 43.10 18.28 59.46
N PHE A 3 42.89 18.34 58.15
CA PHE A 3 41.61 17.97 57.53
C PHE A 3 41.59 16.45 57.31
N LEU A 4 40.53 15.79 57.76
CA LEU A 4 40.21 14.40 57.43
C LEU A 4 39.72 14.31 55.97
N PRO A 5 40.12 13.28 55.20
CA PRO A 5 39.52 13.04 53.89
C PRO A 5 38.06 12.60 54.04
N GLY A 6 37.20 13.11 53.15
CA GLY A 6 35.78 12.74 53.08
C GLY A 6 35.59 11.27 52.66
N PRO A 7 34.36 10.72 52.83
CA PRO A 7 34.06 9.35 52.46
C PRO A 7 34.29 9.13 50.96
N ALA A 8 34.73 7.93 50.58
CA ALA A 8 34.98 7.58 49.19
C ALA A 8 33.68 7.71 48.38
N ASP A 9 33.75 8.43 47.26
CA ASP A 9 32.68 8.48 46.26
C ASP A 9 32.40 7.04 45.79
N GLU A 10 31.14 6.61 45.83
CA GLU A 10 30.72 5.34 45.24
C GLU A 10 31.05 5.37 43.74
N GLU A 11 31.89 4.42 43.29
CA GLU A 11 32.23 4.24 41.88
C GLU A 11 30.94 4.13 41.06
N PRO A 12 30.76 4.95 40.01
CA PRO A 12 29.62 4.80 39.12
C PRO A 12 29.67 3.41 38.49
N ASP A 13 28.53 2.72 38.55
CA ASP A 13 28.34 1.40 37.94
C ASP A 13 28.45 1.52 36.41
N ASP A 14 29.68 1.42 35.90
CA ASP A 14 30.06 1.46 34.49
C ASP A 14 29.77 0.12 33.76
N LEU A 15 28.93 -0.75 34.34
CA LEU A 15 28.50 -1.96 33.66
C LEU A 15 27.59 -1.60 32.48
N ALA A 16 28.04 -1.96 31.27
CA ALA A 16 27.21 -1.94 30.08
C ALA A 16 25.91 -2.70 30.37
N PRO A 17 24.72 -2.14 30.02
CA PRO A 17 23.46 -2.81 30.28
C PRO A 17 23.51 -4.21 29.65
N GLY A 18 23.29 -5.24 30.48
CA GLY A 18 23.33 -6.62 30.05
C GLY A 18 22.39 -6.88 28.87
N PRO A 19 22.64 -7.93 28.07
CA PRO A 19 21.81 -8.26 26.91
C PRO A 19 20.34 -8.36 27.34
N ARG A 20 19.47 -7.54 26.73
CA ARG A 20 18.03 -7.60 26.98
C ARG A 20 17.56 -9.03 26.69
N ALA A 21 16.94 -9.65 27.69
CA ALA A 21 16.32 -10.96 27.51
C ALA A 21 15.33 -10.87 26.33
N VAL A 22 15.57 -11.66 25.29
CA VAL A 22 14.66 -11.79 24.15
C VAL A 22 13.35 -12.36 24.71
N PRO A 23 12.21 -11.64 24.62
CA PRO A 23 10.94 -12.18 25.05
C PRO A 23 10.65 -13.47 24.27
N ARG A 24 10.17 -14.51 24.95
CA ARG A 24 9.70 -15.73 24.26
C ARG A 24 8.60 -15.35 23.27
N GLU A 25 8.57 -15.96 22.10
CA GLU A 25 7.58 -15.70 21.04
C GLU A 25 6.13 -15.70 21.56
N THR A 26 5.83 -16.59 22.51
CA THR A 26 4.53 -16.66 23.19
C THR A 26 4.17 -15.38 23.95
N ALA A 27 5.12 -14.73 24.60
CA ALA A 27 4.90 -13.47 25.32
C ALA A 27 4.61 -12.31 24.35
N VAL A 28 5.22 -12.33 23.16
CA VAL A 28 4.94 -11.33 22.12
C VAL A 28 3.48 -11.45 21.66
N LEU A 29 3.00 -12.67 21.39
CA LEU A 29 1.62 -12.91 20.95
C LEU A 29 0.59 -12.49 22.02
N ASP A 30 0.88 -12.75 23.29
CA ASP A 30 -0.03 -12.38 24.39
C ASP A 30 -0.23 -10.86 24.52
N ASP A 31 0.80 -10.06 24.25
CA ASP A 31 0.67 -8.60 24.25
C ASP A 31 -0.20 -8.09 23.09
N TRP A 32 -0.12 -8.75 21.93
CA TRP A 32 -1.01 -8.44 20.79
C TRP A 32 -2.47 -8.86 21.05
N ARG A 33 -2.70 -10.00 21.71
CA ARG A 33 -4.05 -10.40 22.16
C ARG A 33 -4.66 -9.40 23.12
N LYS A 34 -3.88 -8.93 24.10
CA LYS A 34 -4.32 -7.87 25.03
C LYS A 34 -4.60 -6.56 24.30
N ALA A 35 -3.76 -6.18 23.34
CA ALA A 35 -3.96 -4.99 22.52
C ALA A 35 -5.27 -5.08 21.70
N GLU A 36 -5.54 -6.23 21.07
CA GLU A 36 -6.79 -6.45 20.35
C GLU A 36 -8.01 -6.35 21.26
N ALA A 37 -7.98 -7.04 22.41
CA ALA A 37 -9.06 -6.99 23.39
C ALA A 37 -9.34 -5.55 23.86
N GLY A 38 -8.29 -4.76 24.09
CA GLY A 38 -8.39 -3.34 24.46
C GLY A 38 -8.97 -2.43 23.37
N HIS A 39 -8.87 -2.81 22.09
CA HIS A 39 -9.34 -2.04 20.95
C HIS A 39 -10.54 -2.68 20.22
N ALA A 40 -11.18 -3.70 20.79
CA ALA A 40 -12.21 -4.50 20.14
C ALA A 40 -13.34 -3.68 19.48
N ALA A 41 -13.83 -2.64 20.17
CA ALA A 41 -14.87 -1.76 19.63
C ALA A 41 -14.41 -0.96 18.40
N LYS A 42 -13.15 -0.50 18.41
CA LYS A 42 -12.54 0.22 17.29
C LYS A 42 -12.27 -0.73 16.13
N LEU A 43 -11.71 -1.89 16.42
CA LEU A 43 -11.47 -2.95 15.45
C LEU A 43 -12.76 -3.35 14.73
N ALA A 44 -13.86 -3.58 15.46
CA ALA A 44 -15.16 -3.90 14.86
C ALA A 44 -15.67 -2.80 13.91
N ARG A 45 -15.44 -1.53 14.25
CA ARG A 45 -15.77 -0.39 13.38
C ARG A 45 -14.95 -0.41 12.10
N VAL A 46 -13.63 -0.57 12.19
CA VAL A 46 -12.73 -0.63 11.02
C VAL A 46 -13.08 -1.83 10.14
N ALA A 47 -13.33 -3.00 10.73
CA ALA A 47 -13.78 -4.18 10.01
C ALA A 47 -15.08 -3.91 9.24
N GLY A 48 -16.06 -3.23 9.86
CA GLY A 48 -17.28 -2.81 9.18
C GLY A 48 -17.03 -1.86 8.00
N ARG A 49 -16.07 -0.95 8.11
CA ARG A 49 -15.67 -0.06 6.99
C ARG A 49 -15.00 -0.83 5.86
N LEU A 50 -14.09 -1.73 6.19
CA LEU A 50 -13.42 -2.58 5.20
C LEU A 50 -14.42 -3.49 4.48
N ALA A 51 -15.36 -4.10 5.22
CA ALA A 51 -16.41 -4.93 4.65
C ALA A 51 -17.35 -4.15 3.71
N ALA A 52 -17.68 -2.90 4.04
CA ALA A 52 -18.46 -2.04 3.15
C ALA A 52 -17.71 -1.73 1.85
N LEU A 53 -16.39 -1.47 1.93
CA LEU A 53 -15.53 -1.29 0.76
C LEU A 53 -15.40 -2.59 -0.06
N ASP A 54 -15.25 -3.73 0.60
CA ASP A 54 -15.20 -5.06 -0.03
C ASP A 54 -16.45 -5.30 -0.90
N GLU A 55 -17.62 -5.15 -0.28
CA GLU A 55 -18.89 -5.38 -0.95
C GLU A 55 -19.13 -4.37 -2.08
N ARG A 56 -18.71 -3.11 -1.92
CA ARG A 56 -18.74 -2.11 -2.99
C ARG A 56 -17.87 -2.51 -4.17
N LEU A 57 -16.62 -2.90 -3.93
CA LEU A 57 -15.69 -3.31 -4.98
C LEU A 57 -16.13 -4.60 -5.68
N LYS A 58 -16.76 -5.53 -4.96
CA LYS A 58 -17.33 -6.76 -5.53
C LYS A 58 -18.42 -6.50 -6.57
N ARG A 59 -19.20 -5.43 -6.41
CA ARG A 59 -20.24 -5.02 -7.37
C ARG A 59 -19.75 -4.04 -8.44
N SER A 60 -18.53 -3.54 -8.31
CA SER A 60 -17.99 -2.51 -9.19
C SER A 60 -17.18 -3.13 -10.34
N PRO A 61 -16.95 -2.39 -11.44
CA PRO A 61 -16.05 -2.84 -12.50
C PRO A 61 -14.65 -3.13 -11.96
N GLU A 62 -13.99 -4.17 -12.50
CA GLU A 62 -12.67 -4.59 -12.02
C GLU A 62 -11.63 -3.47 -12.03
N GLY A 63 -11.72 -2.55 -13.00
CA GLY A 63 -10.83 -1.40 -13.12
C GLY A 63 -10.80 -0.47 -11.91
N TRP A 64 -11.83 -0.48 -11.05
CA TRP A 64 -11.84 0.33 -9.83
C TRP A 64 -10.88 -0.23 -8.77
N ARG A 65 -10.71 -1.54 -8.70
CA ARG A 65 -9.70 -2.16 -7.82
C ARG A 65 -8.29 -1.77 -8.28
N HIS A 66 -8.04 -1.86 -9.59
CA HIS A 66 -6.79 -1.41 -10.18
C HIS A 66 -6.52 0.08 -9.91
N ARG A 67 -7.55 0.94 -10.01
CA ARG A 67 -7.46 2.36 -9.65
C ARG A 67 -6.99 2.57 -8.22
N LEU A 68 -7.61 1.88 -7.26
CA LEU A 68 -7.24 2.00 -5.85
C LEU A 68 -5.83 1.44 -5.59
N ALA A 69 -5.45 0.33 -6.24
CA ALA A 69 -4.11 -0.23 -6.15
C ALA A 69 -3.03 0.75 -6.61
N LEU A 70 -3.26 1.48 -7.70
CA LEU A 70 -2.35 2.53 -8.19
C LEU A 70 -2.18 3.66 -7.17
N ILE A 71 -3.27 4.11 -6.56
CA ILE A 71 -3.25 5.20 -5.57
C ILE A 71 -2.56 4.75 -4.29
N GLU A 72 -2.92 3.58 -3.77
CA GLU A 72 -2.33 3.02 -2.57
C GLU A 72 -0.83 2.78 -2.75
N ALA A 73 -0.40 2.15 -3.84
CA ALA A 73 1.02 1.90 -4.14
C ALA A 73 1.81 3.21 -4.28
N ALA A 74 1.24 4.22 -4.96
CA ALA A 74 1.86 5.53 -5.03
C ALA A 74 2.01 6.15 -3.63
N ASN A 75 0.98 6.13 -2.79
CA ASN A 75 1.05 6.65 -1.42
C ASN A 75 2.04 5.88 -0.54
N LEU A 76 2.08 4.55 -0.65
CA LEU A 76 3.07 3.73 0.05
C LEU A 76 4.50 4.06 -0.37
N SER A 77 4.72 4.49 -1.62
CA SER A 77 6.06 4.87 -2.10
C SER A 77 6.59 6.09 -1.34
N TRP A 78 5.72 7.01 -0.91
CA TRP A 78 6.12 8.14 -0.05
C TRP A 78 6.53 7.68 1.34
N PHE A 79 5.84 6.67 1.88
CA PHE A 79 6.21 6.07 3.16
C PHE A 79 7.56 5.34 3.06
N ALA A 80 7.78 4.59 1.99
CA ALA A 80 9.01 3.83 1.77
C ALA A 80 10.22 4.69 1.32
N GLY A 81 10.03 5.99 1.11
CA GLY A 81 11.09 6.94 0.71
C GLY A 81 11.36 7.05 -0.80
N ASP A 82 10.59 6.35 -1.63
CA ASP A 82 10.72 6.35 -3.10
C ASP A 82 10.05 7.55 -3.77
N HIS A 83 9.01 8.11 -3.15
CA HIS A 83 8.31 9.34 -3.58
C HIS A 83 7.86 9.35 -5.05
N ILE A 84 7.35 8.23 -5.55
CA ILE A 84 6.88 8.10 -6.94
C ILE A 84 5.47 8.66 -7.08
N GLY A 85 5.33 9.68 -7.93
CA GLY A 85 4.05 10.27 -8.31
C GLY A 85 3.21 9.35 -9.21
N LEU A 86 1.89 9.51 -9.14
CA LEU A 86 0.93 8.76 -9.98
C LEU A 86 1.17 8.97 -11.48
N ASP A 87 1.65 10.13 -11.88
CA ASP A 87 1.96 10.47 -13.27
C ASP A 87 3.09 9.59 -13.81
N ARG A 88 4.19 9.47 -13.06
CA ARG A 88 5.34 8.63 -13.42
C ARG A 88 5.00 7.16 -13.36
N LEU A 89 4.31 6.74 -12.30
CA LEU A 89 3.86 5.36 -12.14
C LEU A 89 2.96 4.93 -13.31
N ALA A 90 2.00 5.77 -13.68
CA ALA A 90 1.06 5.45 -14.75
C ALA A 90 1.75 5.32 -16.11
N LEU A 91 2.69 6.22 -16.44
CA LEU A 91 3.50 6.14 -17.67
C LEU A 91 4.40 4.89 -17.70
N TRP A 92 5.00 4.53 -16.57
CA TRP A 92 5.87 3.36 -16.49
C TRP A 92 5.10 2.04 -16.59
N ILE A 93 3.92 1.93 -15.98
CA ILE A 93 3.10 0.71 -16.06
C ILE A 93 2.55 0.52 -17.48
N SER A 94 2.02 1.59 -18.08
CA SER A 94 1.31 1.51 -19.37
C SER A 94 2.24 1.48 -20.59
N LEU A 95 3.39 2.15 -20.53
CA LEU A 95 4.26 2.36 -21.69
C LEU A 95 5.73 1.96 -21.44
N ARG A 96 6.07 1.53 -20.22
CA ARG A 96 7.47 1.28 -19.80
C ARG A 96 8.38 2.49 -20.01
N LEU A 97 7.81 3.69 -19.93
CA LEU A 97 8.58 4.94 -20.01
C LEU A 97 9.11 5.30 -18.63
N SER A 98 10.42 5.56 -18.56
CA SER A 98 11.10 6.16 -17.41
C SER A 98 11.86 7.41 -17.86
N GLY A 99 11.82 8.47 -17.05
CA GLY A 99 12.66 9.65 -17.24
C GLY A 99 14.13 9.36 -16.93
N VAL A 100 15.03 10.22 -17.44
CA VAL A 100 16.48 10.12 -17.19
C VAL A 100 16.83 10.22 -15.70
N GLN A 101 15.97 10.87 -14.91
CA GLN A 101 16.12 11.06 -13.46
C GLN A 101 15.30 10.07 -12.62
N ASP A 102 14.57 9.15 -13.26
CA ASP A 102 13.75 8.19 -12.52
C ASP A 102 14.60 7.02 -12.03
N ASP A 103 14.50 6.70 -10.74
CA ASP A 103 15.07 5.48 -10.18
C ASP A 103 14.26 4.28 -10.70
N ALA A 104 14.86 3.53 -11.63
CA ALA A 104 14.28 2.33 -12.20
C ALA A 104 13.98 1.26 -11.14
N ALA A 105 14.76 1.19 -10.06
CA ALA A 105 14.53 0.26 -8.96
C ALA A 105 13.30 0.68 -8.14
N ALA A 106 13.14 1.98 -7.84
CA ALA A 106 11.93 2.51 -7.19
C ALA A 106 10.67 2.26 -8.03
N LEU A 107 10.72 2.54 -9.33
CA LEU A 107 9.60 2.24 -10.24
C LEU A 107 9.27 0.74 -10.27
N ALA A 108 10.28 -0.13 -10.27
CA ALA A 108 10.09 -1.57 -10.20
C ALA A 108 9.43 -2.02 -8.88
N ARG A 109 9.84 -1.45 -7.73
CA ARG A 109 9.24 -1.71 -6.41
C ARG A 109 7.77 -1.28 -6.35
N VAL A 110 7.46 -0.05 -6.74
CA VAL A 110 6.07 0.44 -6.76
C VAL A 110 5.23 -0.35 -7.78
N GLY A 111 5.83 -0.70 -8.92
CA GLY A 111 5.23 -1.60 -9.91
C GLY A 111 4.91 -2.99 -9.37
N TRP A 112 5.79 -3.55 -8.53
CA TRP A 112 5.54 -4.80 -7.82
C TRP A 112 4.36 -4.65 -6.87
N ALA A 113 4.31 -3.57 -6.08
CA ALA A 113 3.21 -3.29 -5.18
C ALA A 113 1.87 -3.23 -5.92
N VAL A 114 1.79 -2.51 -7.05
CA VAL A 114 0.55 -2.46 -7.87
C VAL A 114 0.11 -3.85 -8.31
N ARG A 115 1.02 -4.71 -8.79
CA ARG A 115 0.67 -6.08 -9.20
C ARG A 115 0.08 -6.88 -8.05
N ARG A 116 0.70 -6.81 -6.86
CA ARG A 116 0.20 -7.50 -5.67
C ARG A 116 -1.08 -6.90 -5.13
N LEU A 117 -1.32 -5.61 -5.27
CA LEU A 117 -2.57 -4.97 -4.84
C LEU A 117 -3.70 -5.13 -5.86
N THR A 118 -3.41 -5.53 -7.10
CA THR A 118 -4.40 -5.74 -8.17
C THR A 118 -4.86 -7.20 -8.29
N GLY A 119 -4.03 -8.17 -7.91
CA GLY A 119 -4.45 -9.57 -7.91
C GLY A 119 -3.37 -10.56 -7.50
N GLY A 120 -3.58 -11.82 -7.90
CA GLY A 120 -2.69 -12.94 -7.63
C GLY A 120 -2.83 -13.53 -6.21
N PRO A 121 -2.12 -14.65 -5.94
CA PRO A 121 -2.16 -15.32 -4.65
C PRO A 121 -1.68 -14.40 -3.52
N GLY A 122 -2.23 -14.59 -2.33
CA GLY A 122 -1.81 -13.87 -1.13
C GLY A 122 -0.52 -14.45 -0.52
N PRO A 123 0.05 -13.74 0.47
CA PRO A 123 1.28 -14.16 1.13
C PRO A 123 1.16 -15.50 1.88
N GLU A 124 -0.05 -15.89 2.29
CA GLU A 124 -0.35 -17.16 2.97
C GLU A 124 -0.02 -18.41 2.13
N MET A 125 0.10 -18.26 0.81
CA MET A 125 0.49 -19.35 -0.10
C MET A 125 2.01 -19.52 -0.21
N GLY A 126 2.79 -18.67 0.45
CA GLY A 126 4.25 -18.70 0.47
C GLY A 126 4.85 -17.32 0.27
N LEU A 127 5.54 -16.81 1.29
CA LEU A 127 6.00 -15.41 1.33
C LEU A 127 7.10 -15.14 0.31
N SER A 128 8.08 -16.05 0.14
CA SER A 128 9.15 -15.87 -0.86
C SER A 128 8.61 -15.75 -2.28
N ALA A 129 7.62 -16.57 -2.63
CA ALA A 129 6.95 -16.49 -3.93
C ALA A 129 6.13 -15.20 -4.06
N PHE A 130 5.43 -14.80 -3.01
CA PHE A 130 4.69 -13.53 -2.97
C PHE A 130 5.62 -12.31 -3.16
N LEU A 131 6.80 -12.32 -2.57
CA LEU A 131 7.78 -11.24 -2.69
C LEU A 131 8.62 -11.31 -3.98
N ASP A 132 8.47 -12.34 -4.81
CA ASP A 132 9.34 -12.63 -5.96
C ASP A 132 10.83 -12.76 -5.56
N ARG A 133 11.12 -13.22 -4.33
CA ARG A 133 12.48 -13.37 -3.78
C ARG A 133 12.93 -14.82 -3.76
N ARG A 134 14.22 -15.02 -4.00
CA ARG A 134 14.88 -16.33 -3.96
C ARG A 134 16.27 -16.19 -3.39
N ASP A 135 16.68 -17.19 -2.62
CA ASP A 135 18.05 -17.28 -2.13
C ASP A 135 19.04 -17.50 -3.29
N PRO A 136 20.26 -16.93 -3.19
CA PRO A 136 21.34 -17.25 -4.11
C PRO A 136 21.64 -18.74 -4.09
N LYS A 137 21.99 -19.31 -5.25
CA LYS A 137 22.36 -20.74 -5.34
C LYS A 137 23.61 -21.11 -4.53
N ASN A 138 24.49 -20.14 -4.28
CA ASN A 138 25.74 -20.31 -3.54
C ASN A 138 25.69 -19.46 -2.26
N LEU A 139 24.64 -19.63 -1.46
CA LEU A 139 24.57 -19.03 -0.14
C LEU A 139 25.59 -19.71 0.77
N ASP A 140 26.28 -18.92 1.60
CA ASP A 140 27.19 -19.44 2.62
C ASP A 140 26.38 -20.23 3.65
N ASP A 141 26.91 -21.37 4.11
CA ASP A 141 26.25 -22.25 5.09
C ASP A 141 26.03 -21.54 6.44
N GLU A 142 26.78 -20.46 6.72
CA GLU A 142 26.62 -19.64 7.93
C GLU A 142 25.51 -18.59 7.83
N VAL A 143 24.98 -18.33 6.62
CA VAL A 143 23.92 -17.34 6.40
C VAL A 143 22.57 -18.02 6.35
N GLU A 144 21.69 -17.65 7.28
CA GLU A 144 20.32 -18.12 7.29
C GLU A 144 19.58 -17.74 5.97
N PRO A 145 19.02 -18.72 5.24
CA PRO A 145 18.27 -18.46 4.02
C PRO A 145 17.12 -17.48 4.24
N PHE A 146 16.87 -16.63 3.25
CA PHE A 146 15.68 -15.79 3.21
C PHE A 146 14.41 -16.62 3.24
N ALA A 147 14.37 -17.75 2.52
CA ALA A 147 13.20 -18.61 2.49
C ALA A 147 12.80 -19.14 3.87
N ASP A 148 13.79 -19.46 4.71
CA ASP A 148 13.56 -19.97 6.06
C ASP A 148 13.01 -18.85 6.95
N ARG A 149 13.67 -17.68 6.97
CA ARG A 149 13.16 -16.48 7.70
C ARG A 149 11.76 -16.07 7.26
N ALA A 150 11.46 -16.18 5.97
CA ALA A 150 10.16 -15.87 5.40
C ALA A 150 9.09 -16.90 5.81
N SER A 151 9.47 -18.17 5.93
CA SER A 151 8.60 -19.23 6.45
C SER A 151 8.34 -19.04 7.94
N ASP A 152 9.36 -18.77 8.74
CA ASP A 152 9.25 -18.55 10.18
C ASP A 152 8.35 -17.35 10.51
N TRP A 153 8.47 -16.26 9.74
CA TRP A 153 7.57 -15.12 9.88
C TRP A 153 6.12 -15.49 9.54
N LEU A 154 5.88 -16.31 8.50
CA LEU A 154 4.53 -16.78 8.17
C LEU A 154 3.97 -17.68 9.25
N ASP A 155 4.77 -18.58 9.81
CA ASP A 155 4.38 -19.47 10.89
C ASP A 155 4.03 -18.67 12.15
N LEU A 156 4.81 -17.64 12.48
CA LEU A 156 4.50 -16.71 13.56
C LEU A 156 3.16 -15.98 13.34
N VAL A 157 2.92 -15.50 12.12
CA VAL A 157 1.64 -14.87 11.74
C VAL A 157 0.49 -15.88 11.83
N ALA A 158 0.70 -17.12 11.43
CA ALA A 158 -0.28 -18.21 11.50
C ALA A 158 -0.59 -18.63 12.94
N GLN A 159 0.40 -18.60 13.84
CA GLN A 159 0.18 -18.87 15.27
C GLN A 159 -0.74 -17.84 15.95
N ALA A 160 -0.86 -16.64 15.37
CA ALA A 160 -1.82 -15.62 15.78
C ALA A 160 -3.18 -15.76 15.08
N ALA A 161 -3.60 -16.99 14.75
CA ALA A 161 -4.86 -17.30 14.10
C ALA A 161 -6.11 -16.82 14.87
N ASP A 162 -5.98 -16.63 16.18
CA ASP A 162 -7.03 -16.15 17.06
C ASP A 162 -7.21 -14.63 17.04
N LEU A 163 -6.22 -13.87 16.54
CA LEU A 163 -6.37 -12.43 16.27
C LEU A 163 -7.21 -12.22 15.01
N HIS A 164 -7.98 -11.14 15.00
CA HIS A 164 -8.66 -10.66 13.80
C HIS A 164 -7.64 -10.34 12.68
N PRO A 165 -7.93 -10.64 11.40
CA PRO A 165 -6.99 -10.44 10.29
C PRO A 165 -6.34 -9.04 10.23
N ILE A 166 -7.11 -7.98 10.54
CA ILE A 166 -6.62 -6.60 10.66
C ILE A 166 -5.54 -6.44 11.75
N ALA A 167 -5.75 -7.00 12.94
CA ALA A 167 -4.78 -6.92 14.03
C ALA A 167 -3.55 -7.80 13.74
N ARG A 168 -3.78 -9.00 13.18
CA ARG A 168 -2.73 -9.90 12.71
C ARG A 168 -1.83 -9.26 11.65
N ALA A 169 -2.42 -8.51 10.72
CA ALA A 169 -1.67 -7.74 9.73
C ALA A 169 -0.80 -6.64 10.37
N CYS A 170 -1.36 -5.89 11.33
CA CYS A 170 -0.60 -4.89 12.09
C CYS A 170 0.58 -5.52 12.84
N MET A 171 0.34 -6.65 13.49
CA MET A 171 1.38 -7.43 14.16
C MET A 171 2.49 -7.85 13.19
N GLY A 172 2.12 -8.53 12.10
CA GLY A 172 3.06 -9.01 11.09
C GLY A 172 3.91 -7.88 10.50
N PHE A 173 3.29 -6.74 10.20
CA PHE A 173 3.98 -5.54 9.74
C PHE A 173 5.07 -5.07 10.72
N HIS A 174 4.76 -5.02 12.01
CA HIS A 174 5.70 -4.53 13.03
C HIS A 174 6.75 -5.55 13.46
N LEU A 175 6.51 -6.85 13.23
CA LEU A 175 7.48 -7.92 13.49
C LEU A 175 8.38 -8.21 12.27
N TRP A 176 8.08 -7.62 11.12
CA TRP A 176 8.80 -7.82 9.86
C TRP A 176 10.32 -7.65 9.96
N SER A 177 10.78 -6.50 10.45
CA SER A 177 12.22 -6.25 10.61
C SER A 177 12.87 -7.10 11.70
N LEU A 178 12.09 -7.51 12.71
CA LEU A 178 12.59 -8.39 13.78
C LEU A 178 12.81 -9.82 13.29
N ALA A 179 12.05 -10.26 12.29
CA ALA A 179 12.28 -11.52 11.56
C ALA A 179 13.41 -11.43 10.52
N GLY A 180 14.19 -10.34 10.52
CA GLY A 180 15.28 -10.13 9.57
C GLY A 180 14.83 -9.81 8.14
N LEU A 181 13.53 -9.64 7.88
CA LEU A 181 12.97 -9.37 6.55
C LEU A 181 13.07 -7.90 6.12
N GLY A 182 13.82 -7.05 6.84
CA GLY A 182 13.73 -5.57 6.74
C GLY A 182 14.96 -4.82 6.21
N GLN A 183 15.76 -5.42 5.33
CA GLN A 183 16.84 -4.72 4.62
C GLN A 183 16.28 -3.73 3.56
N HIS A 184 17.13 -2.81 3.06
CA HIS A 184 16.80 -1.64 2.22
C HIS A 184 15.55 -1.73 1.31
N GLY A 185 14.58 -0.82 1.50
CA GLY A 185 13.39 -0.68 0.63
C GLY A 185 12.23 -1.65 0.92
N GLU A 186 12.40 -2.57 1.87
CA GLU A 186 11.44 -3.65 2.19
C GLU A 186 10.25 -3.17 3.05
N GLN A 187 10.19 -1.88 3.42
CA GLN A 187 9.02 -1.30 4.10
C GLN A 187 7.76 -1.33 3.21
N MET A 188 7.93 -1.19 1.89
CA MET A 188 6.86 -1.38 0.92
C MET A 188 6.36 -2.83 0.93
N GLU A 189 7.29 -3.80 0.98
CA GLU A 189 6.96 -5.23 1.01
C GLU A 189 6.16 -5.58 2.26
N ALA A 190 6.62 -5.12 3.43
CA ALA A 190 5.92 -5.31 4.69
C ALA A 190 4.51 -4.72 4.66
N ALA A 191 4.37 -3.48 4.17
CA ALA A 191 3.08 -2.80 4.10
C ALA A 191 2.12 -3.50 3.13
N VAL A 192 2.57 -3.82 1.91
CA VAL A 192 1.75 -4.54 0.91
C VAL A 192 1.33 -5.90 1.45
N THR A 193 2.24 -6.65 2.07
CA THR A 193 1.93 -7.94 2.70
C THR A 193 0.85 -7.79 3.77
N ALA A 194 0.98 -6.80 4.66
CA ALA A 194 0.02 -6.54 5.71
C ALA A 194 -1.36 -6.14 5.15
N THR A 195 -1.42 -5.30 4.11
CA THR A 195 -2.71 -4.95 3.48
C THR A 195 -3.42 -6.17 2.89
N ARG A 196 -2.67 -7.13 2.33
CA ARG A 196 -3.21 -8.39 1.80
C ARG A 196 -3.73 -9.29 2.91
N ILE A 197 -2.99 -9.42 4.02
CA ILE A 197 -3.42 -10.20 5.19
C ILE A 197 -4.71 -9.63 5.80
N ALA A 198 -4.78 -8.30 5.95
CA ALA A 198 -5.93 -7.62 6.54
C ALA A 198 -7.22 -7.81 5.74
N ALA A 199 -7.12 -8.02 4.42
CA ALA A 199 -8.23 -8.27 3.51
C ALA A 199 -8.34 -9.73 3.05
N SER A 200 -7.69 -10.66 3.73
CA SER A 200 -7.62 -12.08 3.33
C SER A 200 -9.00 -12.77 3.24
N GLU A 201 -9.98 -12.29 4.01
CA GLU A 201 -11.36 -12.78 3.99
C GLU A 201 -12.27 -12.05 2.98
N GLY A 202 -11.76 -10.99 2.35
CA GLY A 202 -12.47 -10.18 1.35
C GLY A 202 -12.68 -10.94 0.04
N ARG A 203 -13.76 -10.60 -0.68
CA ARG A 203 -14.07 -11.16 -2.01
C ARG A 203 -14.10 -10.11 -3.12
N GLY A 204 -14.27 -8.84 -2.77
CA GLY A 204 -14.11 -7.71 -3.67
C GLY A 204 -12.79 -6.98 -3.42
N ALA A 205 -12.56 -6.53 -2.19
CA ALA A 205 -11.30 -5.93 -1.77
C ALA A 205 -10.27 -7.03 -1.50
N ILE A 206 -9.21 -7.06 -2.32
CA ILE A 206 -8.10 -8.01 -2.16
C ILE A 206 -6.96 -7.44 -1.30
N PHE A 207 -7.07 -6.17 -0.92
CA PHE A 207 -6.18 -5.47 -0.01
C PHE A 207 -6.97 -4.46 0.83
N ALA A 208 -6.47 -4.18 2.02
CA ALA A 208 -6.98 -3.13 2.90
C ALA A 208 -6.24 -1.81 2.65
N PRO A 209 -6.93 -0.68 2.41
CA PRO A 209 -6.25 0.62 2.31
C PRO A 209 -5.58 1.02 3.63
N LEU A 210 -4.37 1.57 3.55
CA LEU A 210 -3.62 2.11 4.69
C LEU A 210 -3.04 3.49 4.37
N ALA A 211 -2.25 3.61 3.31
CA ALA A 211 -1.51 4.82 2.98
C ALA A 211 -2.40 5.91 2.39
N MET A 212 -3.54 5.56 1.79
CA MET A 212 -4.58 6.53 1.41
C MET A 212 -5.09 7.40 2.57
N GLY A 213 -4.98 6.94 3.82
CA GLY A 213 -5.28 7.74 5.02
C GLY A 213 -4.09 8.55 5.54
N GLY A 214 -2.94 8.47 4.89
CA GLY A 214 -1.65 8.98 5.35
C GLY A 214 -0.82 7.93 6.11
N ALA A 215 0.48 8.18 6.25
CA ALA A 215 1.44 7.22 6.81
C ALA A 215 1.39 7.06 8.35
N GLY A 216 0.43 7.69 9.04
CA GLY A 216 0.36 7.73 10.50
C GLY A 216 0.23 6.34 11.15
N GLY A 217 -0.50 5.43 10.51
CA GLY A 217 -0.70 4.06 10.99
C GLY A 217 0.52 3.15 10.87
N LEU A 218 1.52 3.52 10.06
CA LEU A 218 2.70 2.71 9.76
C LEU A 218 3.89 3.00 10.69
N ARG A 219 3.72 3.89 11.67
CA ARG A 219 4.81 4.34 12.56
C ARG A 219 5.24 3.24 13.54
N ALA A 220 6.54 2.90 13.55
CA ALA A 220 7.09 1.77 14.30
C ALA A 220 7.14 1.92 15.84
N GLY A 221 7.14 3.13 16.39
CA GLY A 221 7.31 3.35 17.85
C GLY A 221 6.13 2.88 18.72
N GLY A 222 6.31 2.79 20.04
CA GLY A 222 5.24 2.49 21.00
C GLY A 222 4.99 1.00 21.27
N SER A 223 4.08 0.71 22.20
CA SER A 223 3.65 -0.64 22.57
C SER A 223 2.76 -1.28 21.47
N PRO A 224 2.49 -2.60 21.50
CA PRO A 224 1.49 -3.23 20.63
C PRO A 224 0.14 -2.51 20.65
N THR A 225 -0.31 -2.05 21.82
CA THR A 225 -1.54 -1.27 21.99
C THR A 225 -1.49 0.07 21.24
N ASP A 226 -0.37 0.80 21.30
CA ASP A 226 -0.21 2.10 20.62
C ASP A 226 -0.08 1.95 19.10
N ARG A 227 0.58 0.88 18.66
CA ARG A 227 0.72 0.50 17.26
C ARG A 227 -0.64 0.12 16.67
N LEU A 228 -1.37 -0.78 17.31
CA LEU A 228 -2.69 -1.19 16.87
C LEU A 228 -3.68 -0.01 16.85
N ALA A 229 -3.65 0.85 17.87
CA ALA A 229 -4.51 2.05 17.89
C ALA A 229 -4.33 2.92 16.64
N ARG A 230 -3.08 3.27 16.31
CA ARG A 230 -2.76 4.12 15.15
C ARG A 230 -3.01 3.41 13.83
N TRP A 231 -2.73 2.11 13.76
CA TRP A 231 -3.06 1.30 12.60
C TRP A 231 -4.55 1.36 12.28
N LEU A 232 -5.39 1.16 13.29
CA LEU A 232 -6.86 1.23 13.15
C LEU A 232 -7.34 2.63 12.75
N ASP A 233 -6.77 3.71 13.32
CA ASP A 233 -7.12 5.09 12.89
C ASP A 233 -6.75 5.35 11.43
N GLY A 234 -5.54 4.92 11.03
CA GLY A 234 -5.06 5.06 9.67
C GLY A 234 -5.93 4.30 8.68
N MET A 235 -6.25 3.04 9.01
CA MET A 235 -7.08 2.17 8.18
C MET A 235 -8.53 2.64 8.10
N GLU A 236 -9.13 3.16 9.19
CA GLU A 236 -10.46 3.78 9.15
C GLU A 236 -10.48 4.95 8.17
N THR A 237 -9.50 5.85 8.31
CA THR A 237 -9.36 7.02 7.43
C THR A 237 -9.16 6.60 5.98
N ALA A 238 -8.29 5.61 5.73
CA ALA A 238 -7.99 5.11 4.40
C ALA A 238 -9.21 4.45 3.74
N CYS A 239 -9.99 3.66 4.48
CA CYS A 239 -11.23 3.06 3.98
C CYS A 239 -12.27 4.13 3.61
N LEU A 240 -12.43 5.16 4.44
CA LEU A 240 -13.33 6.29 4.14
C LEU A 240 -12.88 7.08 2.92
N THR A 241 -11.57 7.34 2.78
CA THR A 241 -11.00 8.00 1.61
C THR A 241 -11.21 7.17 0.34
N ALA A 242 -11.01 5.85 0.42
CA ALA A 242 -11.24 4.95 -0.70
C ALA A 242 -12.71 4.94 -1.14
N MET A 243 -13.65 4.83 -0.19
CA MET A 243 -15.09 4.89 -0.48
C MET A 243 -15.48 6.21 -1.16
N ARG A 244 -15.07 7.34 -0.58
CA ARG A 244 -15.34 8.67 -1.17
C ARG A 244 -14.76 8.78 -2.59
N HIS A 245 -13.56 8.25 -2.80
CA HIS A 245 -12.95 8.25 -4.13
C HIS A 245 -13.77 7.43 -5.12
N LEU A 246 -14.28 6.26 -4.75
CA LEU A 246 -15.15 5.47 -5.62
C LEU A 246 -16.47 6.18 -5.93
N ASP A 247 -17.07 6.87 -4.95
CA ASP A 247 -18.28 7.65 -5.16
C ASP A 247 -18.06 8.81 -6.14
N ASP A 248 -16.94 9.53 -6.00
CA ASP A 248 -16.55 10.59 -6.95
C ASP A 248 -16.38 10.02 -8.38
N ILE A 249 -15.80 8.83 -8.52
CA ILE A 249 -15.62 8.16 -9.82
C ILE A 249 -16.93 7.69 -10.43
N GLU A 250 -17.84 7.15 -9.63
CA GLU A 250 -19.18 6.76 -10.10
C GLU A 250 -19.97 7.97 -10.60
N ALA A 251 -20.01 9.03 -9.78
CA ALA A 251 -20.69 10.27 -10.12
C ALA A 251 -20.09 10.89 -11.39
N TRP A 252 -18.76 10.94 -11.49
CA TRP A 252 -18.09 11.39 -12.70
C TRP A 252 -18.45 10.53 -13.92
N ALA A 253 -18.43 9.20 -13.80
CA ALA A 253 -18.70 8.30 -14.91
C ALA A 253 -20.12 8.48 -15.48
N ALA A 254 -21.11 8.71 -14.61
CA ALA A 254 -22.49 9.01 -15.01
C ALA A 254 -22.59 10.37 -15.71
N ARG A 255 -21.94 11.42 -15.17
CA ARG A 255 -21.89 12.74 -15.81
C ARG A 255 -21.22 12.70 -17.18
N ALA A 256 -20.09 12.00 -17.28
CA ALA A 256 -19.36 11.85 -18.54
C ALA A 256 -20.19 11.08 -19.58
N GLU A 257 -20.88 10.01 -19.18
CA GLU A 257 -21.76 9.26 -20.07
C GLU A 257 -22.89 10.13 -20.65
N ALA A 258 -23.57 10.90 -19.80
CA ALA A 258 -24.63 11.81 -20.24
C ALA A 258 -24.10 12.93 -21.17
N ALA A 259 -22.95 13.53 -20.83
CA ALA A 259 -22.36 14.60 -21.63
C ALA A 259 -21.86 14.11 -23.00
N MET A 260 -21.40 12.86 -23.08
CA MET A 260 -20.77 12.30 -24.29
C MET A 260 -21.75 11.67 -25.27
N VAL A 261 -23.06 11.69 -25.00
CA VAL A 261 -24.12 11.21 -25.92
C VAL A 261 -23.99 11.76 -27.36
N PRO A 262 -23.64 13.03 -27.60
CA PRO A 262 -23.50 13.56 -28.96
C PRO A 262 -22.28 13.02 -29.72
N LEU A 263 -21.32 12.40 -29.03
CA LEU A 263 -20.10 11.89 -29.64
C LEU A 263 -20.33 10.50 -30.24
N SER A 264 -19.87 10.30 -31.47
CA SER A 264 -19.99 9.03 -32.17
C SER A 264 -18.68 8.22 -32.14
N GLY A 265 -18.80 6.92 -32.39
CA GLY A 265 -17.68 5.99 -32.48
C GLY A 265 -17.29 5.33 -31.16
N LYS A 266 -16.21 4.53 -31.20
CA LYS A 266 -15.78 3.69 -30.07
C LYS A 266 -14.81 4.39 -29.12
N THR A 267 -14.16 5.48 -29.55
CA THR A 267 -13.17 6.21 -28.75
C THR A 267 -13.76 6.88 -27.50
N PRO A 268 -14.92 7.59 -27.57
CA PRO A 268 -15.50 8.21 -26.38
C PRO A 268 -15.78 7.23 -25.22
N PRO A 269 -16.51 6.10 -25.39
CA PRO A 269 -16.74 5.16 -24.30
C PRO A 269 -15.45 4.46 -23.84
N ALA A 270 -14.49 4.19 -24.73
CA ALA A 270 -13.21 3.60 -24.35
C ALA A 270 -12.36 4.54 -23.48
N LEU A 271 -12.36 5.85 -23.79
CA LEU A 271 -11.70 6.86 -22.97
C LEU A 271 -12.36 7.01 -21.60
N ARG A 272 -13.69 6.95 -21.52
CA ARG A 272 -14.41 6.94 -20.23
C ARG A 272 -13.97 5.75 -19.38
N ALA A 273 -13.92 4.55 -19.96
CA ALA A 273 -13.45 3.35 -19.26
C ALA A 273 -12.01 3.53 -18.75
N ALA A 274 -11.09 3.98 -19.62
CA ALA A 274 -9.71 4.25 -19.24
C ALA A 274 -9.59 5.26 -18.09
N LEU A 275 -10.37 6.35 -18.11
CA LEU A 275 -10.37 7.38 -17.07
C LEU A 275 -11.01 6.93 -15.75
N THR A 276 -11.97 5.99 -15.79
CA THR A 276 -12.48 5.36 -14.56
C THR A 276 -11.46 4.40 -13.94
N GLU A 277 -10.69 3.69 -14.75
CA GLU A 277 -9.71 2.71 -14.28
C GLU A 277 -8.38 3.35 -13.85
N TRP A 278 -7.91 4.37 -14.58
CA TRP A 278 -6.60 4.99 -14.34
C TRP A 278 -6.74 6.36 -13.65
N PRO A 279 -6.05 6.59 -12.51
CA PRO A 279 -6.10 7.88 -11.79
C PRO A 279 -5.66 9.08 -12.64
N LEU A 280 -4.69 8.84 -13.53
CA LEU A 280 -4.17 9.80 -14.49
C LEU A 280 -3.97 9.12 -15.83
N VAL A 281 -4.23 9.85 -16.92
CA VAL A 281 -4.07 9.36 -18.29
C VAL A 281 -3.39 10.43 -19.12
N SER A 282 -2.42 10.05 -19.95
CA SER A 282 -1.91 10.90 -21.04
C SER A 282 -2.44 10.43 -22.39
N ALA A 283 -2.28 11.26 -23.42
CA ALA A 283 -2.61 10.88 -24.80
C ALA A 283 -1.92 9.58 -25.27
N PRO A 284 -0.61 9.32 -25.01
CA PRO A 284 0.01 8.05 -25.39
C PRO A 284 -0.53 6.85 -24.64
N MET A 285 -0.85 7.02 -23.37
CA MET A 285 -1.47 5.97 -22.60
C MET A 285 -2.86 5.65 -23.14
N ALA A 286 -3.68 6.68 -23.36
CA ALA A 286 -5.02 6.50 -23.90
C ALA A 286 -5.01 5.85 -25.28
N GLU A 287 -4.07 6.17 -26.17
CA GLU A 287 -3.91 5.44 -27.44
C GLU A 287 -3.61 3.95 -27.20
N ALA A 288 -2.64 3.64 -26.34
CA ALA A 288 -2.30 2.25 -26.03
C ALA A 288 -3.44 1.47 -25.37
N LEU A 289 -4.15 2.09 -24.42
CA LEU A 289 -5.23 1.47 -23.65
C LEU A 289 -6.51 1.28 -24.46
N THR A 290 -6.83 2.22 -25.36
CA THR A 290 -8.09 2.20 -26.13
C THR A 290 -7.95 1.58 -27.52
N GLY A 291 -6.72 1.48 -28.04
CA GLY A 291 -6.44 1.08 -29.43
C GLY A 291 -6.88 2.12 -30.48
N ALA A 292 -7.36 3.30 -30.06
CA ALA A 292 -7.74 4.38 -30.96
C ALA A 292 -6.51 5.20 -31.37
N SER A 293 -6.55 5.80 -32.57
CA SER A 293 -5.43 6.61 -33.06
C SER A 293 -5.14 7.82 -32.17
N ARG A 294 -3.88 8.22 -32.10
CA ARG A 294 -3.42 9.40 -31.36
C ARG A 294 -4.29 10.64 -31.59
N THR A 295 -4.60 10.92 -32.85
CA THR A 295 -5.41 12.09 -33.24
C THR A 295 -6.83 12.01 -32.70
N ALA A 296 -7.46 10.82 -32.76
CA ALA A 296 -8.80 10.62 -32.22
C ALA A 296 -8.81 10.77 -30.69
N VAL A 297 -7.80 10.22 -30.01
CA VAL A 297 -7.62 10.38 -28.56
C VAL A 297 -7.46 11.86 -28.18
N GLN A 298 -6.53 12.58 -28.82
CA GLN A 298 -6.27 13.99 -28.51
C GLN A 298 -7.50 14.86 -28.74
N ARG A 299 -8.24 14.64 -29.83
CA ARG A 299 -9.49 15.38 -30.11
C ARG A 299 -10.53 15.16 -29.01
N ASN A 300 -10.71 13.92 -28.55
CA ASN A 300 -11.66 13.61 -27.49
C ASN A 300 -11.20 14.15 -26.14
N LEU A 301 -9.92 14.05 -25.79
CA LEU A 301 -9.39 14.64 -24.55
C LEU A 301 -9.56 16.15 -24.52
N ALA A 302 -9.26 16.84 -25.63
CA ALA A 302 -9.48 18.29 -25.74
C ALA A 302 -10.97 18.66 -25.58
N TRP A 303 -11.88 17.87 -26.15
CA TRP A 303 -13.32 18.07 -25.97
C TRP A 303 -13.76 17.83 -24.52
N MET A 304 -13.27 16.77 -23.88
CA MET A 304 -13.59 16.45 -22.49
C MET A 304 -13.07 17.54 -21.53
N GLU A 305 -11.89 18.08 -21.81
CA GLU A 305 -11.29 19.19 -21.04
C GLU A 305 -12.10 20.47 -21.20
N ALA A 306 -12.45 20.86 -22.43
CA ALA A 306 -13.31 22.01 -22.71
C ALA A 306 -14.71 21.88 -22.10
N SER A 307 -15.21 20.64 -21.96
CA SER A 307 -16.50 20.33 -21.34
C SER A 307 -16.42 20.19 -19.81
N GLY A 308 -15.25 20.42 -19.21
CA GLY A 308 -15.05 20.32 -17.75
C GLY A 308 -15.15 18.90 -17.19
N LEU A 309 -15.05 17.86 -18.03
CA LEU A 309 -15.06 16.46 -17.58
C LEU A 309 -13.68 16.01 -17.07
N ILE A 310 -12.61 16.56 -17.64
CA ILE A 310 -11.24 16.29 -17.20
C ILE A 310 -10.48 17.59 -17.01
N ARG A 311 -9.41 17.53 -16.22
CA ARG A 311 -8.48 18.64 -16.02
C ARG A 311 -7.05 18.17 -16.22
N GLU A 312 -6.27 18.98 -16.92
CA GLU A 312 -4.83 18.79 -16.99
C GLU A 312 -4.19 19.01 -15.60
N MET A 313 -3.31 18.10 -15.21
CA MET A 313 -2.59 18.11 -13.93
C MET A 313 -1.12 18.51 -14.06
N THR A 314 -0.54 18.26 -15.23
CA THR A 314 0.85 18.57 -15.52
C THR A 314 0.95 19.95 -16.17
N GLY A 315 1.90 20.77 -15.74
CA GLY A 315 2.30 21.97 -16.48
C GLY A 315 3.18 21.62 -17.68
N GLN A 316 4.35 22.25 -17.81
CA GLN A 316 5.28 22.05 -18.93
C GLN A 316 6.07 20.72 -18.91
N GLY A 317 5.45 19.63 -18.44
CA GLY A 317 6.04 18.29 -18.50
C GLY A 317 6.10 17.74 -19.94
N ARG A 318 6.98 16.77 -20.18
CA ARG A 318 7.11 16.09 -21.49
C ARG A 318 5.80 15.44 -21.96
N TYR A 319 4.97 14.98 -21.02
CA TYR A 319 3.66 14.40 -21.27
C TYR A 319 2.59 15.19 -20.51
N ARG A 320 1.57 15.66 -21.23
CA ARG A 320 0.35 16.18 -20.64
C ARG A 320 -0.44 15.02 -20.02
N MET A 321 -0.83 15.17 -18.75
CA MET A 321 -1.62 14.20 -18.00
C MET A 321 -2.93 14.83 -17.56
N TRP A 322 -4.02 14.09 -17.73
CA TRP A 322 -5.36 14.50 -17.31
C TRP A 322 -5.86 13.60 -16.18
N ARG A 323 -6.64 14.19 -15.27
CA ARG A 323 -7.51 13.46 -14.34
C ARG A 323 -8.96 13.84 -14.58
N VAL A 324 -9.86 12.99 -14.11
CA VAL A 324 -11.28 13.32 -13.99
C VAL A 324 -11.47 14.54 -13.10
N ALA A 325 -12.39 15.42 -13.51
CA ALA A 325 -12.81 16.58 -12.73
C ALA A 325 -13.94 16.17 -11.78
N ASN A 326 -13.78 16.48 -10.49
CA ASN A 326 -14.81 16.24 -9.48
C ASN A 326 -16.02 17.14 -9.72
#